data_AF-A0A6I2FPU5-F1
#
_entry.id   AF-A0A6I2FPU5-F1
#
_cell.length_a   1.000
_cell.length_b   1.000
_cell.length_c   1.000
_cell.angle_alpha   90.00
_cell.angle_beta   90.00
_cell.angle_gamma   90.00
#
_symmetry.space_group_name_H-M   'P 1'
#
loop_
_entity.id
_entity.type
_entity.pdbx_description
1 polymer ?
#
loop_
_entity_poly.entity_id
_entity_poly.type
_entity_poly.pdbx_seq_one_letter_code
_entity_poly.pdbx_strand_id
1 'polypeptide(L)'
;MADPVHKTTIQTSATTRDKLKARTPDGLTIEDTIVKLMNADDARRARRQILLDQRFRDAATNTASVARANRMADTLAELAAGDEAAHQ
;
A
#
# COMPACT_ATOMS: atom_id res chain seq x y z
N MET A 1 -12.81 27.22 20.30
CA MET A 1 -13.55 26.04 20.78
C MET A 1 -12.73 24.83 20.37
N ALA A 2 -12.32 23.97 21.32
CA ALA A 2 -11.55 22.77 20.98
C ALA A 2 -12.52 21.68 20.50
N ASP A 3 -12.23 21.05 19.37
CA ASP A 3 -13.05 19.97 18.83
C ASP A 3 -13.19 18.81 19.84
N PRO A 4 -14.37 18.20 19.98
CA PRO A 4 -14.56 17.08 20.90
C PRO A 4 -13.71 15.88 20.45
N VAL A 5 -12.83 15.42 21.33
CA VAL A 5 -11.97 14.24 21.08
C VAL A 5 -12.86 13.00 20.88
N HIS A 6 -12.97 12.55 19.64
CA HIS A 6 -13.71 11.33 19.30
C HIS A 6 -12.89 10.12 19.71
N LYS A 7 -13.31 9.44 20.79
CA LYS A 7 -12.69 8.21 21.26
C LYS A 7 -13.39 6.99 20.65
N THR A 8 -12.60 6.00 20.28
CA THR A 8 -13.08 4.71 19.78
C THR A 8 -12.38 3.57 20.51
N THR A 9 -13.04 2.42 20.60
CA THR A 9 -12.50 1.22 21.23
C THR A 9 -12.19 0.18 20.17
N ILE A 10 -10.97 -0.34 20.16
CA ILE A 10 -10.54 -1.39 19.23
C ILE A 10 -10.41 -2.69 19.99
N GLN A 11 -11.08 -3.74 19.50
CA GLN A 11 -10.91 -5.09 20.06
C GLN A 11 -9.64 -5.73 19.50
N THR A 12 -8.79 -6.23 20.40
CA THR A 12 -7.58 -6.99 20.04
C THR A 12 -7.44 -8.20 20.96
N SER A 13 -6.61 -9.16 20.57
CA SER A 13 -6.21 -10.25 21.48
C SER A 13 -5.51 -9.70 22.73
N ALA A 14 -5.59 -10.46 23.83
CA ALA A 14 -4.90 -10.11 25.07
C ALA A 14 -3.38 -9.99 24.85
N THR A 15 -2.79 -10.92 24.11
CA THR A 15 -1.36 -10.91 23.77
C THR A 15 -0.93 -9.63 23.04
N THR A 16 -1.75 -9.12 22.11
CA THR A 16 -1.44 -7.86 21.40
C THR A 16 -1.52 -6.66 22.34
N ARG A 17 -2.52 -6.64 23.23
CA ARG A 17 -2.67 -5.59 24.25
C ARG A 17 -1.47 -5.56 25.18
N ASP A 18 -0.98 -6.71 25.62
CA ASP A 18 0.15 -6.80 26.54
C ASP A 18 1.46 -6.37 25.87
N LYS A 19 1.66 -6.73 24.60
CA LYS A 19 2.78 -6.23 23.81
C LYS A 19 2.74 -4.71 23.62
N LEU A 20 1.54 -4.13 23.44
CA LEU A 20 1.37 -2.68 23.36
C LEU A 20 1.72 -2.00 24.69
N LYS A 21 1.27 -2.55 25.82
CA LYS A 21 1.64 -2.07 27.15
C LYS A 21 3.16 -2.11 27.37
N ALA A 22 3.81 -3.24 27.06
CA ALA A 22 5.25 -3.39 27.22
C ALA A 22 6.08 -2.44 26.32
N ARG A 23 5.50 -1.97 25.20
CA ARG A 23 6.10 -0.98 24.31
C ARG A 23 5.81 0.47 24.69
N THR A 24 4.86 0.70 25.60
CA THR A 24 4.46 2.03 26.03
C THR A 24 5.43 2.48 27.13
N PRO A 25 6.21 3.56 26.92
CA PRO A 25 7.11 4.08 27.94
C PRO A 25 6.35 4.65 29.14
N ASP A 26 7.01 4.68 30.31
CA ASP A 26 6.46 5.34 31.50
C ASP A 26 6.16 6.82 31.20
N GLY A 27 4.96 7.25 31.60
CA GLY A 27 4.48 8.62 31.34
C GLY A 27 3.77 8.82 29.99
N LEU A 28 3.62 7.77 29.17
CA LEU A 28 2.82 7.81 27.93
C LEU A 28 1.61 6.89 28.01
N THR A 29 0.60 7.19 27.19
CA THR A 29 -0.57 6.33 27.06
C THR A 29 -0.38 5.29 25.94
N ILE A 30 -1.17 4.22 26.00
CA ILE A 30 -1.23 3.24 24.91
C ILE A 30 -1.73 3.92 23.62
N GLU A 31 -2.64 4.90 23.73
CA GLU A 31 -3.14 5.70 22.60
C GLU A 31 -1.97 6.41 21.88
N ASP A 32 -1.08 7.08 22.62
CA ASP A 32 0.11 7.74 22.07
C ASP A 32 1.02 6.75 21.33
N THR A 33 1.17 5.55 21.89
CA THR A 33 1.98 4.48 21.30
C THR A 33 1.35 3.96 20.01
N ILE A 34 0.01 3.83 19.96
CA ILE A 34 -0.71 3.45 18.74
C ILE A 34 -0.53 4.51 17.65
N VAL A 35 -0.70 5.79 17.98
CA VAL A 35 -0.51 6.90 17.01
C VAL A 35 0.92 6.89 16.45
N LYS A 36 1.94 6.71 17.31
CA LYS A 36 3.34 6.59 16.85
C LYS A 36 3.53 5.41 15.90
N LEU A 37 2.92 4.27 16.19
CA LEU A 37 3.01 3.08 15.33
C LEU A 37 2.31 3.30 13.99
N MET A 38 1.15 3.97 13.97
CA MET A 38 0.44 4.33 12.74
C MET A 38 1.29 5.25 11.87
N ASN A 39 1.82 6.34 12.43
CA ASN A 39 2.68 7.27 11.70
C ASN A 39 3.93 6.57 11.12
N ALA A 40 4.51 5.63 11.88
CA ALA A 40 5.64 4.83 11.40
C ALA A 40 5.25 3.82 10.30
N ASP A 41 4.02 3.33 10.29
CA ASP A 41 3.51 2.47 9.22
C ASP A 41 3.20 3.26 7.95
N ASP A 42 2.56 4.42 8.07
CA ASP A 42 2.29 5.34 6.95
C ASP A 42 3.59 5.78 6.28
N ALA A 43 4.61 6.15 7.06
CA ALA A 43 5.93 6.49 6.55
C ALA A 43 6.61 5.28 5.86
N ARG A 44 6.32 4.05 6.27
CA ARG A 44 6.81 2.83 5.58
C ARG A 44 6.04 2.56 4.30
N ARG A 45 4.74 2.82 4.27
CA ARG A 45 3.89 2.68 3.08
C ARG A 45 4.29 3.69 2.01
N ALA A 46 4.46 4.96 2.40
CA ALA A 46 4.95 6.02 1.51
C ALA A 46 6.31 5.68 0.90
N ARG A 47 7.27 5.21 1.71
CA ARG A 47 8.58 4.76 1.21
C ARG A 47 8.48 3.59 0.23
N ARG A 48 7.62 2.60 0.51
CA ARG A 48 7.37 1.48 -0.41
C ARG A 48 6.78 1.94 -1.74
N GLN A 49 5.84 2.89 -1.70
CA GLN A 49 5.26 3.46 -2.93
C GLN A 49 6.33 4.17 -3.76
N ILE A 50 7.15 5.01 -3.14
CA ILE A 50 8.26 5.70 -3.84
C ILE A 50 9.20 4.70 -4.51
N LEU A 51 9.57 3.62 -3.82
CA LEU A 51 10.42 2.56 -4.37
C LEU A 51 9.74 1.84 -5.55
N LEU A 52 8.44 1.55 -5.45
CA LEU A 52 7.68 0.96 -6.56
C LEU A 52 7.64 1.91 -7.76
N ASP A 53 7.33 3.19 -7.55
CA ASP A 53 7.29 4.19 -8.62
C ASP A 53 8.66 4.38 -9.28
N GLN A 54 9.74 4.29 -8.51
CA GLN A 54 11.11 4.26 -9.05
C GLN A 54 11.33 3.02 -9.91
N ARG A 55 10.95 1.83 -9.42
CA ARG A 55 11.09 0.57 -10.18
C ARG A 55 10.26 0.58 -11.46
N PHE A 56 9.05 1.14 -11.45
CA PHE A 56 8.24 1.30 -12.65
C PHE A 56 8.87 2.29 -13.63
N ARG A 57 9.43 3.40 -13.15
CA ARG A 57 10.19 4.32 -14.01
C ARG A 57 11.42 3.67 -14.63
N ASP A 58 12.19 2.91 -13.86
CA ASP A 58 13.36 2.17 -14.37
C ASP A 58 12.95 1.08 -15.37
N ALA A 59 11.82 0.42 -15.14
CA ALA A 59 11.27 -0.54 -16.09
C ALA A 59 10.80 0.14 -17.39
N ALA A 60 10.25 1.35 -17.30
CA ALA A 60 9.83 2.14 -18.46
C ALA A 60 11.02 2.65 -19.30
N THR A 61 12.17 2.91 -18.67
CA THR A 61 13.40 3.27 -19.40
C THR A 61 14.12 2.07 -20.01
N ASN A 62 13.74 0.84 -19.63
CA ASN A 62 14.17 -0.37 -20.31
C ASN A 62 13.39 -0.54 -21.63
N THR A 63 13.87 0.17 -22.66
CA THR A 63 13.30 0.22 -24.02
C THR A 63 13.02 -1.16 -24.60
N ALA A 64 13.87 -2.16 -24.32
CA ALA A 64 13.68 -3.53 -24.81
C ALA A 64 12.48 -4.24 -24.15
N SER A 65 12.26 -4.01 -22.86
CA SER A 65 11.13 -4.58 -22.12
C SER A 65 9.81 -3.89 -22.48
N VAL A 66 9.83 -2.56 -22.64
CA VAL A 66 8.67 -1.79 -23.11
C VAL A 66 8.28 -2.20 -24.54
N ALA A 67 9.25 -2.32 -25.45
CA ALA A 67 8.98 -2.76 -26.83
C ALA A 67 8.47 -4.20 -26.90
N ARG A 68 8.85 -5.08 -25.95
CA ARG A 68 8.28 -6.43 -25.84
C ARG A 68 6.85 -6.39 -25.31
N ALA A 69 6.60 -5.60 -24.27
CA ALA A 69 5.26 -5.45 -23.68
C ALA A 69 4.26 -4.86 -24.69
N ASN A 70 4.66 -3.85 -25.46
CA ASN A 70 3.81 -3.25 -26.50
C ASN A 70 3.45 -4.27 -27.59
N ARG A 71 4.43 -5.03 -28.10
CA ARG A 71 4.15 -6.10 -29.08
C ARG A 71 3.18 -7.16 -28.55
N MET A 72 3.29 -7.53 -27.28
CA MET A 72 2.36 -8.47 -26.65
C MET A 72 0.96 -7.87 -26.49
N ALA A 73 0.87 -6.58 -26.13
CA ALA A 73 -0.40 -5.88 -26.04
C ALA A 73 -1.11 -5.79 -27.41
N ASP A 74 -0.36 -5.49 -28.48
CA ASP A 74 -0.88 -5.46 -29.86
C ASP A 74 -1.40 -6.85 -30.27
N THR A 75 -0.65 -7.92 -29.96
CA THR A 75 -1.05 -9.30 -30.25
C THR A 75 -2.34 -9.67 -29.51
N LEU A 76 -2.48 -9.26 -28.24
CA LEU A 76 -3.68 -9.53 -27.44
C LEU A 76 -4.89 -8.72 -27.94
N ALA A 77 -4.69 -7.48 -28.38
CA ALA A 77 -5.75 -6.66 -28.95
C ALA A 77 -6.25 -7.24 -30.28
N GLU A 78 -5.35 -7.73 -31.14
CA GLU A 78 -5.71 -8.43 -32.38
C GLU A 78 -6.49 -9.73 -32.11
N LEU A 79 -6.08 -10.50 -31.09
CA LEU A 79 -6.80 -11.71 -30.69
C LEU A 79 -8.20 -11.38 -30.15
N ALA A 80 -8.34 -10.35 -29.31
CA ALA A 80 -9.63 -9.93 -28.77
C ALA A 80 -10.58 -9.40 -29.87
N ALA A 81 -10.07 -8.62 -30.82
CA ALA A 81 -10.85 -8.14 -31.96
C ALA A 81 -11.26 -9.28 -32.91
N GLY A 82 -10.41 -10.30 -33.06
CA GLY A 82 -10.75 -11.52 -33.80
C GLY A 82 -11.83 -12.36 -33.14
N ASP A 83 -11.84 -12.44 -31.81
CA ASP A 83 -12.86 -13.15 -31.02
C ASP A 83 -14.22 -12.42 -31.08
N GLU A 84 -14.22 -11.09 -30.99
CA GLU A 84 -15.46 -10.29 -31.13
C GLU A 84 -16.06 -10.39 -32.55
N ALA A 85 -15.23 -10.48 -33.59
CA ALA A 85 -15.69 -10.68 -34.96
C ALA A 85 -16.17 -12.12 -35.24
N ALA A 86 -15.70 -13.11 -34.49
CA ALA A 86 -16.13 -14.51 -34.60
C ALA A 86 -17.43 -14.81 -33.83
N HIS A 87 -17.86 -13.90 -32.95
CA HIS A 87 -19.07 -14.01 -32.14
C HIS A 87 -20.22 -13.07 -32.59
N GLN A 88 -20.10 -12.43 -33.76
CA GLN A 88 -21.19 -11.74 -34.48
C GLN A 88 -21.76 -12.63 -35.59
#